data_AF-A0A314ZR82-F1
#
_entry.id   AF-A0A314ZR82-F1
#
_cell.length_a   1.000
_cell.length_b   1.000
_cell.length_c   1.000
_cell.angle_alpha   90.00
_cell.angle_beta   90.00
_cell.angle_gamma   90.00
#
_symmetry.space_group_name_H-M   'P 1'
#
loop_
_entity.id
_entity.type
_entity.pdbx_description
1 polymer ?
#
loop_
_entity_poly.entity_id
_entity_poly.type
_entity_poly.pdbx_seq_one_letter_code
_entity_poly.pdbx_strand_id
1 'polypeptide(L)'
;MLGRSSFSRTGSFRPENLGPNVLALIGNLCFTFFVLGVLIFTIIAATYEPEDPLFHPSTKITTFLTSKSNATFKSDDTVVRTGENFMAPNQTEFATFINMTDVVNLSEGDNTISDASDAASSSCEGPIDCRDPEVFHLLMRATIEKFKDIHFYRFGKPVRGLDDNSCDMAWRFRPKEGKTASFYKDYRRFTILKSENCTLSVGDIGEYHTGVNARKKKKNQKPGFEKNGKKEVNSLPVVGEIVNDTLPVVESEGSFSRGKYLVYMGGGDRCKSMNHYLWSFLCALGEAQYLNRTLVMELNICLSSMYTSSNQDEEGKDFRFYFDFEHLRESASVLDAKQFWSDWEKWQKKDGLNLHLVEDFRVTPMKLNDVKDALIMRKFGSVEPDNYWYRVCEGETESVVQRPWHLIWKSRRLMDIVSAISSKLNWDYDSVHIERGEKAHNKELWPNLDADTSPNALLSTLQDKIEDGRNLYIATNEPDTSFFDPLKDKYTTHFLDEYKDLWDENSEWYFDTTKLNDGVPVEFDGYMRVSVDTEVFLRGKKQIETFNDLTNDCKDGINTCSTATS
;
A
#
# COMPACT_ATOMS: atom_id res chain seq x y z
N MET A 1 89.23 0.27 23.71
CA MET A 1 89.27 1.42 24.63
C MET A 1 88.45 2.56 24.05
N LEU A 2 87.81 3.33 24.93
CA LEU A 2 86.76 4.33 24.69
C LEU A 2 87.12 5.50 23.77
N GLY A 3 86.09 6.11 23.13
CA GLY A 3 86.16 7.47 22.57
C GLY A 3 84.94 7.93 21.75
N ARG A 4 83.85 8.33 22.42
CA ARG A 4 82.74 9.22 21.94
C ARG A 4 83.32 10.58 21.46
N SER A 5 82.70 11.48 20.68
CA SER A 5 81.41 11.67 20.00
C SER A 5 81.47 12.99 19.19
N SER A 6 80.55 13.16 18.22
CA SER A 6 79.78 14.39 17.90
C SER A 6 80.08 15.29 16.68
N PHE A 7 79.02 15.36 15.85
CA PHE A 7 78.44 16.48 15.08
C PHE A 7 78.93 16.89 13.67
N SER A 8 78.04 16.54 12.72
CA SER A 8 77.61 17.18 11.46
C SER A 8 78.39 18.35 10.84
N ARG A 9 78.72 18.20 9.55
CA ARG A 9 78.67 19.28 8.56
C ARG A 9 77.91 18.82 7.32
N THR A 10 76.85 19.55 6.99
CA THR A 10 76.09 19.50 5.75
C THR A 10 76.99 19.88 4.57
N GLY A 11 77.20 18.95 3.64
CA GLY A 11 77.83 19.22 2.35
C GLY A 11 76.84 19.95 1.43
N SER A 12 77.08 21.24 1.21
CA SER A 12 76.41 22.03 0.17
C SER A 12 76.77 21.43 -1.20
N PHE A 13 75.76 20.91 -1.91
CA PHE A 13 75.89 20.59 -3.34
C PHE A 13 75.92 21.91 -4.11
N ARG A 14 77.11 22.32 -4.56
CA ARG A 14 77.25 23.44 -5.51
C ARG A 14 76.98 22.94 -6.93
N PRO A 15 76.04 23.53 -7.68
CA PRO A 15 75.69 23.12 -9.05
C PRO A 15 76.73 23.50 -10.11
N GLU A 16 77.89 24.04 -9.70
CA GLU A 16 78.88 24.67 -10.57
C GLU A 16 79.85 23.66 -11.25
N ASN A 17 79.72 22.37 -10.96
CA ASN A 17 80.54 21.29 -11.54
C ASN A 17 79.80 20.40 -12.55
N LEU A 18 78.57 20.73 -12.94
CA LEU A 18 77.81 19.98 -13.95
C LEU A 18 77.96 20.68 -15.30
N GLY A 19 78.76 20.09 -16.19
CA GLY A 19 78.99 20.60 -17.54
C GLY A 19 77.67 20.78 -18.32
N PRO A 20 77.61 21.72 -19.28
CA PRO A 20 76.39 22.13 -19.98
C PRO A 20 75.65 20.96 -20.66
N ASN A 21 76.38 19.93 -21.09
CA ASN A 21 75.78 18.72 -21.68
C ASN A 21 74.99 17.87 -20.68
N VAL A 22 75.37 17.86 -19.39
CA VAL A 22 74.65 17.10 -18.35
C VAL A 22 73.39 17.84 -17.92
N LEU A 23 73.44 19.18 -17.84
CA LEU A 23 72.26 20.01 -17.60
C LEU A 23 71.26 19.93 -18.74
N ALA A 24 71.72 19.89 -20.00
CA ALA A 24 70.86 19.69 -21.16
C ALA A 24 70.24 18.28 -21.19
N LEU A 25 70.98 17.26 -20.78
CA LEU A 25 70.48 15.88 -20.75
C LEU A 25 69.46 15.69 -19.61
N ILE A 26 69.70 16.28 -18.44
CA ILE A 26 68.74 16.33 -17.32
C ILE A 26 67.51 17.15 -17.72
N GLY A 27 67.70 18.29 -18.37
CA GLY A 27 66.60 19.13 -18.87
C GLY A 27 65.73 18.40 -19.89
N ASN A 28 66.34 17.70 -20.84
CA ASN A 28 65.62 16.89 -21.81
C ASN A 28 64.91 15.70 -21.15
N LEU A 29 65.53 15.04 -20.18
CA LEU A 29 64.90 13.94 -19.43
C LEU A 29 63.68 14.42 -18.64
N CYS A 30 63.82 15.52 -17.90
CA CYS A 30 62.73 16.16 -17.15
C CYS A 30 61.62 16.66 -18.07
N PHE A 31 61.97 17.25 -19.21
CA PHE A 31 60.98 17.67 -20.21
C PHE A 31 60.26 16.47 -20.81
N THR A 32 60.96 15.35 -21.05
CA THR A 32 60.34 14.12 -21.55
C THR A 32 59.36 13.54 -20.54
N PHE A 33 59.72 13.49 -19.25
CA PHE A 33 58.80 13.09 -18.18
C PHE A 33 57.63 14.05 -18.01
N PHE A 34 57.84 15.35 -18.19
CA PHE A 34 56.77 16.34 -18.16
C PHE A 34 55.80 16.13 -19.34
N VAL A 35 56.31 15.93 -20.55
CA VAL A 35 55.48 15.65 -21.74
C VAL A 35 54.74 14.32 -21.59
N LEU A 36 55.40 13.27 -21.09
CA LEU A 36 54.75 11.99 -20.81
C LEU A 36 53.68 12.12 -19.73
N GLY A 37 53.95 12.90 -18.68
CA GLY A 37 53.00 13.19 -17.61
C GLY A 37 51.78 13.97 -18.11
N VAL A 38 51.98 15.00 -18.94
CA VAL A 38 50.89 15.74 -19.57
C VAL A 38 50.10 14.83 -20.52
N LEU A 39 50.76 13.96 -21.29
CA LEU A 39 50.11 13.03 -22.21
C LEU A 39 49.28 11.98 -21.45
N ILE A 40 49.82 11.41 -20.37
CA ILE A 40 49.08 10.51 -19.47
C ILE A 40 47.92 11.25 -18.84
N PHE A 41 48.10 12.48 -18.37
CA PHE A 41 47.04 13.26 -17.76
C PHE A 41 45.97 13.68 -18.76
N THR A 42 46.32 13.94 -20.03
CA THR A 42 45.34 14.21 -21.10
C THR A 42 44.63 12.95 -21.57
N ILE A 43 45.31 11.80 -21.62
CA ILE A 43 44.66 10.51 -21.88
C ILE A 43 43.70 10.19 -20.73
N ILE A 44 44.15 10.29 -19.47
CA ILE A 44 43.27 10.15 -18.30
C ILE A 44 42.14 11.17 -18.41
N ALA A 45 42.36 12.47 -18.59
CA ALA A 45 41.26 13.43 -18.70
C ALA A 45 40.31 13.20 -19.90
N ALA A 46 40.77 12.55 -20.97
CA ALA A 46 39.97 12.23 -22.15
C ALA A 46 39.26 10.87 -22.05
N THR A 47 39.76 9.93 -21.25
CA THR A 47 39.18 8.59 -21.03
C THR A 47 38.55 8.41 -19.64
N TYR A 48 38.78 9.36 -18.73
CA TYR A 48 38.18 9.45 -17.42
C TYR A 48 36.88 10.22 -17.60
N GLU A 49 35.82 9.48 -17.92
CA GLU A 49 34.50 9.86 -17.45
C GLU A 49 34.56 9.78 -15.92
N PRO A 50 34.50 10.90 -15.18
CA PRO A 50 34.32 10.79 -13.74
C PRO A 50 33.01 10.03 -13.53
N GLU A 51 33.06 8.90 -12.85
CA GLU A 51 31.89 8.42 -12.11
C GLU A 51 31.60 9.49 -11.06
N ASP A 52 30.74 10.44 -11.45
CA ASP A 52 30.36 11.59 -10.67
C ASP A 52 29.49 11.12 -9.48
N PRO A 53 30.00 11.08 -8.24
CA PRO A 53 29.26 10.54 -7.10
C PRO A 53 28.14 11.48 -6.63
N LEU A 54 28.01 12.64 -7.28
CA LEU A 54 27.19 13.75 -6.83
C LEU A 54 26.00 14.05 -7.74
N PHE A 55 25.89 13.35 -8.88
CA PHE A 55 24.76 13.45 -9.79
C PHE A 55 24.36 12.08 -10.31
N HIS A 56 23.81 11.26 -9.42
CA HIS A 56 22.66 10.45 -9.82
C HIS A 56 21.40 11.29 -9.56
N PRO A 57 20.92 12.12 -10.50
CA PRO A 57 19.48 12.17 -10.62
C PRO A 57 19.07 10.72 -10.90
N SER A 58 18.04 10.23 -10.25
CA SER A 58 17.48 8.92 -10.52
C SER A 58 16.91 8.92 -11.95
N THR A 59 17.75 8.95 -12.99
CA THR A 59 17.33 9.09 -14.39
C THR A 59 16.33 8.00 -14.76
N LYS A 60 16.40 6.82 -14.13
CA LYS A 60 15.39 5.77 -14.21
C LYS A 60 14.02 6.19 -13.67
N ILE A 61 13.97 6.87 -12.52
CA ILE A 61 12.73 7.34 -11.87
C ILE A 61 12.25 8.64 -12.51
N THR A 62 13.13 9.57 -12.88
CA THR A 62 12.72 10.79 -13.60
C THR A 62 12.19 10.43 -14.99
N THR A 63 12.76 9.46 -15.69
CA THR A 63 12.19 8.94 -16.97
C THR A 63 10.84 8.24 -16.74
N PHE A 64 10.70 7.50 -15.63
CA PHE A 64 9.43 6.91 -15.20
C PHE A 64 8.36 7.96 -14.83
N LEU A 65 8.74 9.06 -14.17
CA LEU A 65 7.83 10.10 -13.66
C LEU A 65 7.55 11.26 -14.64
N THR A 66 8.43 11.54 -15.61
CA THR A 66 8.38 12.74 -16.49
C THR A 66 8.22 12.44 -17.98
N SER A 67 7.98 11.19 -18.35
CA SER A 67 7.69 10.76 -19.73
C SER A 67 6.42 11.44 -20.28
N LYS A 68 6.59 12.58 -20.96
CA LYS A 68 5.57 13.25 -21.79
C LYS A 68 5.30 12.40 -23.02
N SER A 69 4.30 11.54 -22.94
CA SER A 69 3.78 10.80 -24.09
C SER A 69 2.29 10.59 -23.88
N ASN A 70 1.49 11.12 -24.80
CA ASN A 70 0.06 10.85 -24.91
C ASN A 70 -0.14 9.33 -24.94
N ALA A 71 -0.90 8.77 -23.99
CA ALA A 71 -1.23 7.35 -23.97
C ALA A 71 -2.54 7.09 -23.21
N THR A 72 -3.38 6.28 -23.82
CA THR A 72 -4.67 5.76 -23.35
C THR A 72 -4.43 4.50 -22.52
N PHE A 73 -3.66 4.64 -21.43
CA PHE A 73 -3.17 3.63 -20.46
C PHE A 73 -1.67 3.32 -20.58
N LYS A 74 -0.87 3.87 -19.64
CA LYS A 74 0.49 3.41 -19.35
C LYS A 74 0.46 2.35 -18.25
N SER A 75 1.02 1.19 -18.59
CA SER A 75 1.70 0.17 -17.76
C SER A 75 1.33 0.03 -16.28
N ASP A 76 0.90 -1.18 -15.93
CA ASP A 76 0.50 -1.60 -14.60
C ASP A 76 1.63 -1.61 -13.54
N ASP A 77 1.95 -0.42 -13.03
CA ASP A 77 2.61 -0.18 -11.73
C ASP A 77 1.71 0.66 -10.82
N THR A 78 0.48 0.94 -11.24
CA THR A 78 -0.38 2.02 -10.70
C THR A 78 -0.67 1.88 -9.21
N VAL A 79 -0.53 0.68 -8.65
CA VAL A 79 -0.79 0.38 -7.25
C VAL A 79 0.54 0.14 -6.52
N VAL A 80 1.04 1.18 -5.85
CA VAL A 80 2.25 1.03 -5.02
C VAL A 80 2.01 0.02 -3.91
N ARG A 81 3.02 -0.81 -3.61
CA ARG A 81 3.04 -1.61 -2.38
C ARG A 81 2.91 -0.65 -1.19
N THR A 82 1.79 -0.75 -0.48
CA THR A 82 1.47 0.08 0.70
C THR A 82 1.94 -0.60 1.98
N GLY A 83 1.85 0.09 3.12
CA GLY A 83 2.41 -0.39 4.39
C GLY A 83 2.04 -1.80 4.81
N GLU A 84 0.83 -2.28 4.50
CA GLU A 84 0.40 -3.67 4.73
C GLU A 84 1.32 -4.72 4.08
N ASN A 85 1.92 -4.38 2.93
CA ASN A 85 2.79 -5.25 2.13
C ASN A 85 4.21 -5.34 2.71
N PHE A 86 4.59 -4.42 3.61
CA PHE A 86 5.89 -4.39 4.27
C PHE A 86 5.86 -4.97 5.69
N MET A 87 4.67 -5.29 6.22
CA MET A 87 4.55 -5.93 7.53
C MET A 87 4.97 -7.39 7.43
N ALA A 88 6.19 -7.72 7.90
CA ALA A 88 6.65 -9.09 8.00
C ALA A 88 5.74 -9.89 8.96
N PRO A 89 5.39 -11.15 8.63
CA PRO A 89 4.64 -12.00 9.56
C PRO A 89 5.52 -12.32 10.77
N ASN A 90 5.25 -11.71 11.91
CA ASN A 90 5.96 -12.00 13.16
C ASN A 90 5.52 -13.37 13.72
N GLN A 91 6.03 -14.47 13.14
CA GLN A 91 5.51 -15.85 13.25
C GLN A 91 5.26 -16.37 14.68
N THR A 92 5.93 -15.84 15.71
CA THR A 92 5.82 -16.32 17.10
C THR A 92 4.53 -15.92 17.83
N GLU A 93 3.88 -14.80 17.48
CA GLU A 93 2.58 -14.43 18.09
C GLU A 93 1.38 -15.14 17.43
N PHE A 94 1.59 -15.84 16.31
CA PHE A 94 0.53 -16.39 15.46
C PHE A 94 0.34 -17.91 15.55
N ALA A 95 1.04 -18.58 16.48
CA ALA A 95 1.04 -20.05 16.57
C ALA A 95 -0.25 -20.66 17.14
N THR A 96 -1.11 -19.88 17.81
CA THR A 96 -2.34 -20.38 18.45
C THR A 96 -3.59 -20.00 17.64
N PHE A 97 -4.09 -20.93 16.84
CA PHE A 97 -5.35 -20.83 16.11
C PHE A 97 -6.34 -21.90 16.58
N ILE A 98 -7.63 -21.61 16.44
CA ILE A 98 -8.75 -22.45 16.90
C ILE A 98 -9.03 -23.50 15.82
N ASN A 99 -8.97 -24.77 16.21
CA ASN A 99 -9.29 -25.93 15.38
C ASN A 99 -10.53 -26.68 15.88
N MET A 100 -11.00 -27.63 15.08
CA MET A 100 -12.12 -28.52 15.44
C MET A 100 -11.92 -29.21 16.79
N THR A 101 -10.68 -29.64 17.10
CA THR A 101 -10.33 -30.29 18.37
C THR A 101 -10.53 -29.37 19.57
N ASP A 102 -10.29 -28.07 19.42
CA ASP A 102 -10.46 -27.10 20.49
C ASP A 102 -11.95 -26.89 20.80
N VAL A 103 -12.80 -26.93 19.77
CA VAL A 103 -14.27 -26.84 19.94
C VAL A 103 -14.82 -28.10 20.62
N VAL A 104 -14.32 -29.29 20.25
CA VAL A 104 -14.72 -30.56 20.89
C VAL A 104 -14.32 -30.57 22.36
N ASN A 105 -13.09 -30.19 22.69
CA ASN A 105 -12.61 -30.12 24.07
C ASN A 105 -13.42 -29.11 24.92
N LEU A 106 -13.84 -27.98 24.33
CA LEU A 106 -14.72 -27.01 25.00
C LEU A 106 -16.12 -27.58 25.26
N SER A 107 -16.68 -28.35 24.32
CA SER A 107 -17.97 -29.01 24.52
C SER A 107 -17.93 -30.12 25.58
N GLU A 108 -16.79 -30.82 25.72
CA GLU A 108 -16.63 -31.86 26.75
C GLU A 108 -16.34 -31.28 28.14
N GLY A 109 -15.67 -30.12 28.23
CA GLY A 109 -15.41 -29.44 29.49
C GLY A 109 -16.65 -28.86 30.18
N ASP A 110 -17.61 -28.35 29.39
CA ASP A 110 -18.87 -27.77 29.91
C ASP A 110 -19.86 -28.85 30.38
N ASN A 111 -19.72 -30.09 29.90
CA ASN A 111 -20.53 -31.24 30.31
C ASN A 111 -20.20 -31.78 31.71
N THR A 112 -19.31 -31.15 32.47
CA THR A 112 -18.91 -31.63 33.81
C THR A 112 -19.68 -31.04 34.98
N ILE A 113 -20.68 -30.16 34.77
CA ILE A 113 -21.57 -29.68 35.85
C ILE A 113 -23.01 -29.53 35.34
N SER A 114 -23.78 -30.64 35.34
CA SER A 114 -25.10 -30.73 35.99
C SER A 114 -25.82 -32.03 35.59
N ASP A 115 -25.62 -33.09 36.37
CA ASP A 115 -26.63 -34.14 36.52
C ASP A 115 -27.79 -33.55 37.34
N ALA A 116 -28.88 -33.16 36.66
CA ALA A 116 -30.18 -32.97 37.30
C ALA A 116 -31.29 -33.39 36.32
N SER A 117 -31.99 -34.43 36.75
CA SER A 117 -33.07 -35.18 36.11
C SER A 117 -34.34 -34.38 35.75
N ASP A 118 -35.00 -34.89 34.70
CA ASP A 118 -36.45 -34.95 34.45
C ASP A 118 -37.29 -33.66 34.43
N ALA A 119 -37.66 -33.24 33.20
CA ALA A 119 -38.98 -32.68 32.93
C ALA A 119 -39.47 -33.09 31.52
N ALA A 120 -40.65 -33.68 31.51
CA ALA A 120 -41.35 -34.22 30.35
C ALA A 120 -41.76 -33.16 29.32
N SER A 121 -41.73 -33.58 28.04
CA SER A 121 -42.53 -33.09 26.90
C SER A 121 -43.03 -31.64 26.99
N SER A 122 -42.20 -30.68 26.61
CA SER A 122 -42.68 -29.42 26.05
C SER A 122 -42.42 -29.46 24.54
N SER A 123 -43.36 -28.93 23.76
CA SER A 123 -43.19 -28.84 22.32
C SER A 123 -41.83 -28.20 22.00
N CYS A 124 -41.16 -28.70 20.97
CA CYS A 124 -39.99 -28.06 20.38
C CYS A 124 -40.31 -26.66 19.79
N GLU A 125 -41.44 -26.04 20.14
CA GLU A 125 -41.91 -24.74 19.67
C GLU A 125 -41.35 -23.64 20.58
N GLY A 126 -40.31 -22.98 20.09
CA GLY A 126 -39.73 -21.81 20.71
C GLY A 126 -38.62 -21.24 19.83
N PRO A 127 -38.38 -19.92 19.89
CA PRO A 127 -37.28 -19.28 19.16
C PRO A 127 -35.94 -19.86 19.62
N ILE A 128 -34.96 -19.85 18.73
CA ILE A 128 -33.64 -20.41 19.01
C ILE A 128 -32.86 -19.47 19.94
N ASP A 129 -32.33 -20.01 21.04
CA ASP A 129 -31.47 -19.22 21.94
C ASP A 129 -30.03 -19.20 21.42
N CYS A 130 -29.68 -18.13 20.71
CA CYS A 130 -28.31 -17.91 20.22
C CYS A 130 -27.26 -17.74 21.33
N ARG A 131 -27.66 -17.63 22.61
CA ARG A 131 -26.74 -17.56 23.75
C ARG A 131 -26.39 -18.93 24.32
N ASP A 132 -27.07 -19.98 23.88
CA ASP A 132 -26.80 -21.35 24.25
C ASP A 132 -25.37 -21.77 23.81
N PRO A 133 -24.52 -22.28 24.73
CA PRO A 133 -23.21 -22.83 24.39
C PRO A 133 -23.24 -23.91 23.30
N GLU A 134 -24.26 -24.77 23.26
CA GLU A 134 -24.38 -25.82 22.24
C GLU A 134 -24.59 -25.23 20.85
N VAL A 135 -25.45 -24.21 20.75
CA VAL A 135 -25.64 -23.46 19.50
C VAL A 135 -24.34 -22.79 19.10
N PHE A 136 -23.61 -22.17 20.03
CA PHE A 136 -22.33 -21.54 19.71
C PHE A 136 -21.31 -22.55 19.13
N HIS A 137 -21.16 -23.72 19.77
CA HIS A 137 -20.27 -24.77 19.28
C HIS A 137 -20.71 -25.34 17.92
N LEU A 138 -22.01 -25.49 17.70
CA LEU A 138 -22.58 -25.90 16.41
C LEU A 138 -22.21 -24.90 15.29
N LEU A 139 -22.36 -23.60 15.55
CA LEU A 139 -22.01 -22.55 14.59
C LEU A 139 -20.50 -22.52 14.32
N MET A 140 -19.67 -22.65 15.36
CA MET A 140 -18.20 -22.73 15.21
C MET A 140 -17.80 -23.92 14.33
N ARG A 141 -18.37 -25.10 14.58
CA ARG A 141 -18.12 -26.32 13.80
C ARG A 141 -18.47 -26.13 12.33
N ALA A 142 -19.69 -25.67 12.05
CA ALA A 142 -20.14 -25.42 10.68
C ALA A 142 -19.26 -24.40 9.95
N THR A 143 -18.78 -23.37 10.66
CA THR A 143 -17.88 -22.36 10.09
C THR A 143 -16.52 -22.94 9.75
N ILE A 144 -15.91 -23.73 10.65
CA ILE A 144 -14.61 -24.38 10.43
C ILE A 144 -14.67 -25.39 9.28
N GLU A 145 -15.77 -26.13 9.16
CA GLU A 145 -15.97 -27.09 8.06
C GLU A 145 -16.14 -26.41 6.70
N LYS A 146 -16.84 -25.27 6.68
CA LYS A 146 -17.08 -24.50 5.45
C LYS A 146 -15.83 -23.82 4.93
N PHE A 147 -15.04 -23.17 5.81
CA PHE A 147 -13.87 -22.39 5.40
C PHE A 147 -12.57 -23.07 5.82
N LYS A 148 -12.13 -24.02 4.98
CA LYS A 148 -10.95 -24.84 5.27
C LYS A 148 -9.62 -24.10 5.06
N ASP A 149 -9.62 -23.04 4.26
CA ASP A 149 -8.42 -22.29 3.87
C ASP A 149 -8.14 -21.05 4.73
N ILE A 150 -8.83 -20.95 5.88
CA ILE A 150 -8.60 -19.89 6.86
C ILE A 150 -8.26 -20.45 8.24
N HIS A 151 -7.42 -19.73 8.96
CA HIS A 151 -7.12 -19.92 10.38
C HIS A 151 -7.98 -19.01 11.22
N PHE A 152 -8.78 -19.59 12.13
CA PHE A 152 -9.61 -18.83 13.05
C PHE A 152 -8.83 -18.48 14.31
N TYR A 153 -8.88 -17.21 14.72
CA TYR A 153 -8.18 -16.72 15.92
C TYR A 153 -9.14 -16.36 17.04
N ARG A 154 -10.37 -15.97 16.69
CA ARG A 154 -11.38 -15.60 17.68
C ARG A 154 -12.77 -15.72 17.09
N PHE A 155 -13.66 -16.39 17.79
CA PHE A 155 -15.10 -16.32 17.56
C PHE A 155 -15.74 -15.34 18.55
N GLY A 156 -16.69 -14.55 18.06
CA GLY A 156 -17.57 -13.73 18.87
C GLY A 156 -18.77 -14.54 19.33
N LYS A 157 -19.35 -14.20 20.49
CA LYS A 157 -20.57 -14.84 20.96
C LYS A 157 -21.70 -14.61 19.95
N PRO A 158 -22.52 -15.64 19.62
CA PRO A 158 -23.63 -15.46 18.71
C PRO A 158 -24.67 -14.52 19.32
N VAL A 159 -25.37 -13.80 18.46
CA VAL A 159 -26.46 -12.92 18.83
C VAL A 159 -27.66 -13.23 17.96
N ARG A 160 -28.86 -12.88 18.41
CA ARG A 160 -30.09 -13.10 17.64
C ARG A 160 -30.03 -12.34 16.31
N GLY A 161 -30.37 -13.03 15.22
CA GLY A 161 -30.49 -12.45 13.88
C GLY A 161 -31.82 -11.72 13.70
N LEU A 162 -32.27 -11.58 12.45
CA LEU A 162 -33.54 -10.93 12.12
C LEU A 162 -34.74 -11.83 12.43
N ASP A 163 -34.59 -13.13 12.19
CA ASP A 163 -35.63 -14.14 12.34
C ASP A 163 -35.42 -14.97 13.61
N ASP A 164 -36.50 -15.58 14.11
CA ASP A 164 -36.50 -16.43 15.32
C ASP A 164 -35.63 -17.68 15.19
N ASN A 165 -35.29 -18.08 13.96
CA ASN A 165 -34.45 -19.22 13.65
C ASN A 165 -33.05 -18.81 13.14
N SER A 166 -32.67 -17.54 13.32
CA SER A 166 -31.41 -17.01 12.82
C SER A 166 -30.50 -16.51 13.94
N CYS A 167 -29.22 -16.81 13.83
CA CYS A 167 -28.18 -16.29 14.72
C CYS A 167 -27.08 -15.62 13.90
N ASP A 168 -26.65 -14.43 14.32
CA ASP A 168 -25.52 -13.74 13.72
C ASP A 168 -24.26 -14.04 14.56
N MET A 169 -23.17 -14.45 13.92
CA MET A 169 -21.90 -14.71 14.59
C MET A 169 -20.75 -14.07 13.80
N ALA A 170 -19.79 -13.49 14.53
CA ALA A 170 -18.60 -12.87 13.96
C ALA A 170 -17.34 -13.64 14.34
N TRP A 171 -16.32 -13.60 13.49
CA TRP A 171 -15.01 -14.16 13.80
C TRP A 171 -13.87 -13.32 13.23
N ARG A 172 -12.67 -13.54 13.80
CA ARG A 172 -11.40 -13.02 13.29
C ARG A 172 -10.59 -14.17 12.74
N PHE A 173 -10.07 -13.99 11.53
CA PHE A 173 -9.32 -15.02 10.83
C PHE A 173 -8.14 -14.45 10.05
N ARG A 174 -7.30 -15.35 9.56
CA ARG A 174 -6.29 -15.08 8.52
C ARG A 174 -6.31 -16.21 7.49
N PRO A 175 -6.04 -15.93 6.20
CA PRO A 175 -5.87 -16.99 5.19
C PRO A 175 -4.64 -17.84 5.53
N LYS A 176 -4.69 -19.15 5.25
CA LYS A 176 -3.57 -20.07 5.53
C LYS A 176 -2.31 -19.71 4.74
N GLU A 177 -2.49 -19.35 3.48
CA GLU A 177 -1.41 -18.99 2.55
C GLU A 177 -1.25 -17.47 2.41
N GLY A 178 -1.90 -16.70 3.29
CA GLY A 178 -1.87 -15.24 3.26
C GLY A 178 -0.47 -14.69 3.56
N LYS A 179 0.10 -13.95 2.61
CA LYS A 179 1.44 -13.32 2.74
C LYS A 179 1.42 -12.07 3.66
N THR A 180 0.26 -11.43 3.84
CA THR A 180 0.11 -10.19 4.62
C THR A 180 -0.16 -10.44 6.10
N ALA A 181 0.40 -9.60 6.97
CA ALA A 181 0.25 -9.68 8.43
C ALA A 181 -1.08 -9.10 8.96
N SER A 182 -2.14 -8.99 8.16
CA SER A 182 -3.42 -8.41 8.57
C SER A 182 -4.37 -9.46 9.16
N PHE A 183 -5.23 -9.02 10.08
CA PHE A 183 -6.39 -9.80 10.52
C PHE A 183 -7.62 -9.40 9.71
N TYR A 184 -8.46 -10.38 9.39
CA TYR A 184 -9.74 -10.15 8.74
C TYR A 184 -10.85 -10.44 9.72
N LYS A 185 -11.96 -9.71 9.56
CA LYS A 185 -13.18 -9.91 10.32
C LYS A 185 -14.33 -10.20 9.37
N ASP A 186 -15.03 -11.29 9.65
CA ASP A 186 -16.27 -11.65 8.98
C ASP A 186 -17.37 -11.79 10.03
N TYR A 187 -18.60 -11.56 9.62
CA TYR A 187 -19.79 -11.72 10.43
C TYR A 187 -20.94 -12.17 9.54
N ARG A 188 -21.49 -13.34 9.82
CA ARG A 188 -22.50 -13.96 8.96
C ARG A 188 -23.74 -14.31 9.75
N ARG A 189 -24.86 -14.32 9.04
CA ARG A 189 -26.11 -14.86 9.54
C ARG A 189 -26.15 -16.36 9.29
N PHE A 190 -26.53 -17.11 10.31
CA PHE A 190 -26.73 -18.56 10.25
C PHE A 190 -28.21 -18.85 10.35
N THR A 191 -28.71 -19.67 9.44
CA THR A 191 -30.07 -20.20 9.49
C THR A 191 -30.02 -21.58 10.16
N ILE A 192 -30.70 -21.74 11.27
CA ILE A 192 -30.67 -22.97 12.06
C ILE A 192 -31.97 -23.74 11.84
N LEU A 193 -31.83 -25.02 11.51
CA LEU A 193 -32.92 -25.95 11.31
C LEU A 193 -33.12 -26.78 12.58
N LYS A 194 -34.39 -26.90 12.99
CA LYS A 194 -34.81 -27.72 14.12
C LYS A 194 -35.52 -28.96 13.61
N SER A 195 -35.00 -30.13 13.98
CA SER A 195 -35.63 -31.41 13.66
C SER A 195 -36.82 -31.71 14.60
N GLU A 196 -37.66 -32.67 14.20
CA GLU A 196 -38.79 -33.17 15.01
C GLU A 196 -38.34 -33.77 16.35
N ASN A 197 -37.09 -34.25 16.42
CA ASN A 197 -36.46 -34.76 17.64
C ASN A 197 -35.76 -33.66 18.47
N CYS A 198 -36.08 -32.38 18.25
CA CYS A 198 -35.46 -31.23 18.93
C CYS A 198 -33.93 -31.05 18.69
N THR A 199 -33.30 -31.82 17.79
CA THR A 199 -31.89 -31.61 17.43
C THR A 199 -31.74 -30.40 16.49
N LEU A 200 -30.70 -29.60 16.73
CA LEU A 200 -30.37 -28.40 15.96
C LEU A 200 -29.28 -28.70 14.92
N SER A 201 -29.43 -28.14 13.72
CA SER A 201 -28.44 -28.22 12.66
C SER A 201 -28.34 -26.89 11.92
N VAL A 202 -27.18 -26.59 11.33
CA VAL A 202 -27.04 -25.40 10.49
C VAL A 202 -27.59 -25.74 9.11
N GLY A 203 -28.63 -25.02 8.69
CA GLY A 203 -29.21 -25.16 7.36
C GLY A 203 -28.40 -24.38 6.33
N ASP A 204 -28.10 -23.12 6.63
CA ASP A 204 -27.36 -22.25 5.72
C ASP A 204 -26.47 -21.26 6.47
N ILE A 205 -25.37 -20.87 5.83
CA ILE A 205 -24.47 -19.80 6.27
C ILE A 205 -24.57 -18.71 5.21
N GLY A 206 -25.06 -17.54 5.61
CA GLY A 206 -25.26 -16.42 4.70
C GLY A 206 -23.98 -15.91 4.05
N GLU A 207 -24.12 -14.89 3.22
CA GLU A 207 -22.99 -14.26 2.54
C GLU A 207 -22.14 -13.41 3.49
N TYR A 208 -21.02 -12.91 2.95
CA TYR A 208 -20.10 -12.02 3.66
C TYR A 208 -20.85 -10.83 4.28
N HIS A 209 -20.60 -10.58 5.56
CA HIS A 209 -21.17 -9.44 6.31
C HIS A 209 -22.70 -9.39 6.46
N THR A 210 -23.41 -10.49 6.17
CA THR A 210 -24.87 -10.59 6.42
C THR A 210 -25.25 -10.52 7.91
N GLY A 211 -24.32 -10.89 8.80
CA GLY A 211 -24.54 -11.00 10.26
C GLY A 211 -24.43 -9.68 11.01
N VAL A 212 -25.14 -8.64 10.55
CA VAL A 212 -24.98 -7.25 11.01
C VAL A 212 -25.14 -7.06 12.53
N ASN A 213 -25.92 -7.90 13.22
CA ASN A 213 -26.09 -7.77 14.68
C ASN A 213 -24.83 -8.18 15.45
N ALA A 214 -24.00 -9.06 14.87
CA ALA A 214 -22.72 -9.46 15.44
C ALA A 214 -21.60 -8.43 15.18
N ARG A 215 -21.86 -7.39 14.36
CA ARG A 215 -20.92 -6.31 14.08
C ARG A 215 -20.73 -5.43 15.33
N LYS A 216 -19.60 -5.62 16.03
CA LYS A 216 -19.21 -4.74 17.15
C LYS A 216 -19.08 -3.28 16.69
N LYS A 217 -19.93 -2.39 17.21
CA LYS A 217 -19.79 -0.93 17.06
C LYS A 217 -18.72 -0.42 18.05
N LYS A 218 -17.68 0.27 17.57
CA LYS A 218 -16.74 0.99 18.44
C LYS A 218 -17.48 2.16 19.10
N LYS A 219 -17.91 2.00 20.35
CA LYS A 219 -18.43 3.12 21.16
C LYS A 219 -17.26 4.01 21.60
N ASN A 220 -17.35 5.29 21.28
CA ASN A 220 -16.55 6.40 21.82
C ASN A 220 -15.04 6.37 21.53
N GLN A 221 -14.64 6.66 20.28
CA GLN A 221 -13.36 7.35 20.07
C GLN A 221 -13.63 8.86 20.22
N LYS A 222 -13.00 9.50 21.20
CA LYS A 222 -13.06 10.97 21.33
C LYS A 222 -12.27 11.58 20.16
N PRO A 223 -12.82 12.54 19.40
CA PRO A 223 -12.05 13.30 18.42
C PRO A 223 -11.05 14.18 19.18
N GLY A 224 -9.77 13.93 18.99
CA GLY A 224 -8.71 14.64 19.68
C GLY A 224 -7.37 14.52 18.94
N PHE A 225 -6.62 15.61 18.95
CA PHE A 225 -5.28 15.76 18.37
C PHE A 225 -4.18 15.34 19.36
N GLU A 226 -4.50 15.12 20.64
CA GLU A 226 -3.52 14.66 21.62
C GLU A 226 -3.36 13.12 21.65
N LYS A 227 -2.10 12.66 21.54
CA LYS A 227 -1.69 11.30 21.84
C LYS A 227 -1.94 11.00 23.32
N ASN A 228 -3.12 10.49 23.64
CA ASN A 228 -3.28 9.73 24.88
C ASN A 228 -2.31 8.54 24.84
N GLY A 229 -1.44 8.46 25.85
CA GLY A 229 -0.22 7.65 25.84
C GLY A 229 -0.36 6.20 25.42
N LYS A 230 0.72 5.69 24.79
CA LYS A 230 1.02 4.28 24.48
C LYS A 230 -0.21 3.39 24.26
N LYS A 231 -0.97 3.63 23.18
CA LYS A 231 -1.51 2.47 22.46
C LYS A 231 -0.34 1.85 21.70
N GLU A 232 -0.10 0.57 21.92
CA GLU A 232 0.90 -0.18 21.18
C GLU A 232 0.73 0.07 19.68
N VAL A 233 1.79 0.59 19.05
CA VAL A 233 1.93 0.80 17.60
C VAL A 233 1.88 -0.54 16.84
N ASN A 234 1.75 -1.67 17.56
CA ASN A 234 1.76 -3.04 17.04
C ASN A 234 0.38 -3.71 16.92
N SER A 235 -0.74 -2.98 17.06
CA SER A 235 -2.03 -3.61 16.75
C SER A 235 -2.18 -3.76 15.23
N LEU A 236 -2.07 -4.99 14.73
CA LEU A 236 -2.26 -5.32 13.32
C LEU A 236 -3.57 -4.75 12.75
N PRO A 237 -3.59 -4.35 11.46
CA PRO A 237 -4.81 -3.94 10.78
C PRO A 237 -5.90 -5.00 10.93
N VAL A 238 -7.13 -4.56 11.17
CA VAL A 238 -8.32 -5.42 11.10
C VAL A 238 -9.20 -4.93 9.96
N VAL A 239 -9.22 -5.66 8.86
CA VAL A 239 -10.11 -5.44 7.72
C VAL A 239 -11.52 -5.94 8.07
N GLY A 240 -12.57 -5.24 7.65
CA GLY A 240 -13.97 -5.52 8.00
C GLY A 240 -14.49 -4.79 9.25
N GLU A 241 -13.83 -3.72 9.68
CA GLU A 241 -14.34 -2.81 10.74
C GLU A 241 -14.82 -1.48 10.17
N ILE A 242 -15.75 -0.83 10.89
CA ILE A 242 -16.29 0.49 10.51
C ILE A 242 -15.15 1.51 10.44
N VAL A 243 -15.11 2.26 9.34
CA VAL A 243 -14.14 3.33 9.11
C VAL A 243 -14.57 4.59 9.89
N ASN A 244 -13.63 5.22 10.59
CA ASN A 244 -13.86 6.49 11.23
C ASN A 244 -13.48 7.65 10.30
N ASP A 245 -14.47 8.33 9.71
CA ASP A 245 -14.22 9.46 8.78
C ASP A 245 -14.07 10.81 9.47
N THR A 246 -14.06 10.88 10.81
CA THR A 246 -13.85 12.17 11.50
C THR A 246 -12.54 12.82 11.03
N LEU A 247 -12.46 14.15 11.02
CA LEU A 247 -11.22 14.86 10.76
C LEU A 247 -10.52 15.23 12.08
N PRO A 248 -9.19 15.27 12.12
CA PRO A 248 -8.48 15.80 13.28
C PRO A 248 -8.88 17.26 13.47
N VAL A 249 -9.39 17.58 14.67
CA VAL A 249 -9.72 18.96 15.06
C VAL A 249 -8.68 19.40 16.07
N VAL A 250 -8.12 20.59 15.88
CA VAL A 250 -7.19 21.17 16.85
C VAL A 250 -7.95 21.49 18.12
N GLU A 251 -7.59 20.81 19.22
CA GLU A 251 -8.39 20.81 20.46
C GLU A 251 -8.43 22.17 21.18
N SER A 252 -7.44 23.04 20.97
CA SER A 252 -7.39 24.37 21.59
C SER A 252 -6.46 25.35 20.85
N GLU A 253 -6.77 26.63 20.98
CA GLU A 253 -5.93 27.76 20.52
C GLU A 253 -4.48 27.63 21.00
N GLY A 254 -4.28 27.36 22.29
CA GLY A 254 -2.94 27.20 22.84
C GLY A 254 -2.15 26.03 22.25
N SER A 255 -2.83 24.96 21.80
CA SER A 255 -2.18 23.84 21.11
C SER A 255 -1.75 24.24 19.69
N PHE A 256 -2.61 24.95 18.96
CA PHE A 256 -2.30 25.46 17.63
C PHE A 256 -1.10 26.40 17.62
N SER A 257 -1.09 27.38 18.52
CA SER A 257 -0.08 28.45 18.51
C SER A 257 1.31 27.97 18.97
N ARG A 258 1.38 26.81 19.65
CA ARG A 258 2.63 26.11 19.93
C ARG A 258 3.02 25.11 18.83
N GLY A 259 2.09 24.78 17.95
CA GLY A 259 2.29 23.85 16.84
C GLY A 259 3.30 24.40 15.82
N LYS A 260 3.99 23.48 15.15
CA LYS A 260 4.82 23.77 14.00
C LYS A 260 4.29 23.01 12.80
N TYR A 261 4.17 23.69 11.68
CA TYR A 261 3.48 23.20 10.49
C TYR A 261 4.36 23.29 9.26
N LEU A 262 4.14 22.38 8.32
CA LEU A 262 4.73 22.35 6.98
C LEU A 262 3.59 22.17 5.97
N VAL A 263 3.53 23.02 4.95
CA VAL A 263 2.58 22.90 3.85
C VAL A 263 3.28 22.98 2.51
N TYR A 264 2.85 22.14 1.58
CA TYR A 264 3.25 22.18 0.18
C TYR A 264 2.10 22.75 -0.65
N MET A 265 2.38 23.70 -1.53
CA MET A 265 1.38 24.38 -2.34
C MET A 265 1.81 24.50 -3.79
N GLY A 266 0.86 24.34 -4.70
CA GLY A 266 1.10 24.41 -6.15
C GLY A 266 1.94 23.25 -6.66
N GLY A 267 2.72 23.48 -7.72
CA GLY A 267 3.58 22.47 -8.32
C GLY A 267 2.92 21.67 -9.45
N GLY A 268 3.71 20.76 -10.03
CA GLY A 268 3.32 19.95 -11.18
C GLY A 268 2.69 18.60 -10.82
N ASP A 269 2.57 18.27 -9.54
CA ASP A 269 2.10 16.96 -9.06
C ASP A 269 0.59 16.73 -9.25
N ARG A 270 -0.17 17.82 -9.43
CA ARG A 270 -1.61 17.77 -9.57
C ARG A 270 -2.01 17.04 -10.87
N CYS A 271 -2.99 16.14 -10.76
CA CYS A 271 -3.52 15.32 -11.86
C CYS A 271 -2.48 14.40 -12.54
N LYS A 272 -1.33 14.14 -11.90
CA LYS A 272 -0.43 13.07 -12.32
C LYS A 272 -0.95 11.71 -11.85
N SER A 273 -0.32 10.63 -12.33
CA SER A 273 -0.65 9.27 -11.87
C SER A 273 -0.61 9.18 -10.33
N MET A 274 -1.43 8.30 -9.75
CA MET A 274 -1.49 8.13 -8.29
C MET A 274 -0.12 7.79 -7.68
N ASN A 275 0.71 7.02 -8.39
CA ASN A 275 2.09 6.74 -8.00
C ASN A 275 2.94 7.99 -7.87
N HIS A 276 2.86 8.89 -8.86
CA HIS A 276 3.58 10.15 -8.85
C HIS A 276 3.11 11.00 -7.66
N TYR A 277 1.79 11.11 -7.47
CA TYR A 277 1.22 11.80 -6.32
C TYR A 277 1.74 11.22 -4.99
N LEU A 278 1.69 9.89 -4.82
CA LEU A 278 2.17 9.22 -3.60
C LEU A 278 3.66 9.43 -3.36
N TRP A 279 4.47 9.36 -4.42
CA TRP A 279 5.91 9.59 -4.35
C TRP A 279 6.24 10.98 -3.80
N SER A 280 5.53 12.00 -4.32
CA SER A 280 5.62 13.39 -3.88
C SER A 280 5.04 13.64 -2.50
N PHE A 281 3.86 13.09 -2.22
CA PHE A 281 3.21 13.18 -0.92
C PHE A 281 4.08 12.60 0.19
N LEU A 282 4.69 11.43 -0.04
CA LEU A 282 5.58 10.80 0.93
C LEU A 282 6.90 11.55 1.09
N CYS A 283 7.37 12.26 0.08
CA CYS A 283 8.49 13.19 0.24
C CYS A 283 8.12 14.32 1.21
N ALA A 284 6.97 14.96 1.01
CA ALA A 284 6.47 16.00 1.91
C ALA A 284 6.26 15.49 3.34
N LEU A 285 5.71 14.27 3.50
CA LEU A 285 5.53 13.63 4.80
C LEU A 285 6.86 13.29 5.48
N GLY A 286 7.83 12.78 4.71
CA GLY A 286 9.18 12.50 5.20
C GLY A 286 9.88 13.77 5.68
N GLU A 287 9.77 14.87 4.93
CA GLU A 287 10.32 16.16 5.36
C GLU A 287 9.65 16.67 6.63
N ALA A 288 8.32 16.57 6.73
CA ALA A 288 7.58 16.97 7.92
C ALA A 288 8.05 16.20 9.17
N GLN A 289 8.25 14.89 9.03
CA GLN A 289 8.82 14.04 10.08
C GLN A 289 10.25 14.45 10.45
N TYR A 290 11.10 14.70 9.45
CA TYR A 290 12.48 15.14 9.66
C TYR A 290 12.55 16.47 10.42
N LEU A 291 11.72 17.45 10.06
CA LEU A 291 11.65 18.77 10.70
C LEU A 291 10.86 18.77 12.02
N ASN A 292 10.27 17.64 12.42
CA ASN A 292 9.35 17.51 13.54
C ASN A 292 8.19 18.54 13.48
N ARG A 293 7.55 18.59 12.31
CA ARG A 293 6.41 19.47 12.00
C ARG A 293 5.20 18.64 11.61
N THR A 294 4.01 19.17 11.89
CA THR A 294 2.75 18.60 11.39
C THR A 294 2.62 18.92 9.91
N LEU A 295 2.43 17.90 9.07
CA LEU A 295 2.13 18.10 7.66
C LEU A 295 0.69 18.58 7.50
N VAL A 296 0.51 19.74 6.87
CA VAL A 296 -0.79 20.21 6.41
C VAL A 296 -1.01 19.68 5.00
N MET A 297 -2.00 18.82 4.83
CA MET A 297 -2.29 18.15 3.56
C MET A 297 -3.69 18.48 3.05
N GLU A 298 -3.85 18.59 1.74
CA GLU A 298 -5.16 18.66 1.10
C GLU A 298 -5.76 17.25 0.99
N LEU A 299 -6.96 17.05 1.54
CA LEU A 299 -7.73 15.81 1.33
C LEU A 299 -8.38 15.76 -0.05
N ASN A 300 -8.46 16.88 -0.76
CA ASN A 300 -8.95 16.93 -2.14
C ASN A 300 -7.79 16.62 -3.09
N ILE A 301 -7.84 15.49 -3.78
CA ILE A 301 -6.87 15.09 -4.79
C ILE A 301 -7.47 15.23 -6.20
N CYS A 302 -6.60 15.35 -7.20
CA CYS A 302 -7.00 15.28 -8.61
C CYS A 302 -6.69 13.87 -9.15
N LEU A 303 -7.69 13.21 -9.68
CA LEU A 303 -7.54 11.93 -10.36
C LEU A 303 -7.15 12.16 -11.82
N SER A 304 -6.04 11.57 -12.23
CA SER A 304 -5.55 11.66 -13.61
C SER A 304 -6.54 11.04 -14.59
N SER A 305 -6.64 11.63 -15.78
CA SER A 305 -7.42 11.16 -16.92
C SER A 305 -7.19 9.70 -17.29
N MET A 306 -6.03 9.14 -16.93
CA MET A 306 -5.71 7.74 -17.17
C MET A 306 -6.56 6.76 -16.36
N TYR A 307 -7.22 7.22 -15.30
CA TYR A 307 -8.10 6.41 -14.46
C TYR A 307 -9.58 6.71 -14.71
N THR A 308 -9.90 7.63 -15.62
CA THR A 308 -11.27 8.09 -15.85
C THR A 308 -11.80 7.55 -17.16
N SER A 309 -13.07 7.13 -17.16
CA SER A 309 -13.76 6.68 -18.36
C SER A 309 -13.94 7.81 -19.40
N SER A 310 -13.96 9.05 -18.92
CA SER A 310 -14.06 10.28 -19.71
C SER A 310 -12.75 10.67 -20.42
N ASN A 311 -11.61 10.06 -20.05
CA ASN A 311 -10.27 10.49 -20.46
C ASN A 311 -9.99 11.97 -20.14
N GLN A 312 -10.57 12.50 -19.05
CA GLN A 312 -10.34 13.85 -18.55
C GLN A 312 -9.92 13.81 -17.08
N ASP A 313 -9.07 14.75 -16.66
CA ASP A 313 -8.66 14.88 -15.27
C ASP A 313 -9.86 15.28 -14.39
N GLU A 314 -10.03 14.60 -13.26
CA GLU A 314 -11.15 14.80 -12.34
C GLU A 314 -10.67 15.38 -11.01
N GLU A 315 -11.05 16.62 -10.75
CA GLU A 315 -10.70 17.34 -9.53
C GLU A 315 -11.63 17.03 -8.35
N GLY A 316 -11.11 17.20 -7.14
CA GLY A 316 -11.92 17.18 -5.92
C GLY A 316 -12.28 15.80 -5.38
N LYS A 317 -11.58 14.74 -5.81
CA LYS A 317 -11.74 13.41 -5.21
C LYS A 317 -11.21 13.43 -3.77
N ASP A 318 -11.89 12.75 -2.86
CA ASP A 318 -11.44 12.66 -1.48
C ASP A 318 -10.33 11.61 -1.33
N PHE A 319 -9.23 11.96 -0.66
CA PHE A 319 -8.10 11.09 -0.33
C PHE A 319 -8.56 9.78 0.34
N ARG A 320 -9.61 9.85 1.16
CA ARG A 320 -10.18 8.71 1.91
C ARG A 320 -10.87 7.68 1.02
N PHE A 321 -11.17 8.02 -0.23
CA PHE A 321 -11.66 7.03 -1.19
C PHE A 321 -10.59 5.98 -1.50
N TYR A 322 -9.32 6.38 -1.49
CA TYR A 322 -8.20 5.57 -1.95
C TYR A 322 -7.30 5.06 -0.81
N PHE A 323 -7.18 5.82 0.28
CA PHE A 323 -6.23 5.55 1.36
C PHE A 323 -6.87 5.61 2.76
N ASP A 324 -6.33 4.85 3.71
CA ASP A 324 -6.77 4.84 5.10
C ASP A 324 -6.21 6.06 5.86
N PHE A 325 -6.99 7.15 5.84
CA PHE A 325 -6.67 8.36 6.59
C PHE A 325 -6.74 8.17 8.11
N GLU A 326 -7.54 7.22 8.60
CA GLU A 326 -7.60 6.91 10.04
C GLU A 326 -6.26 6.38 10.51
N HIS A 327 -5.68 5.41 9.79
CA HIS A 327 -4.34 4.92 10.07
C HIS A 327 -3.27 6.02 9.93
N LEU A 328 -3.34 6.81 8.85
CA LEU A 328 -2.34 7.84 8.57
C LEU A 328 -2.25 8.87 9.71
N ARG A 329 -3.39 9.38 10.20
CA ARG A 329 -3.39 10.36 11.31
C ARG A 329 -3.04 9.76 12.67
N GLU A 330 -3.31 8.48 12.89
CA GLU A 330 -2.91 7.81 14.14
C GLU A 330 -1.39 7.59 14.18
N SER A 331 -0.80 7.36 13.00
CA SER A 331 0.61 7.01 12.86
C SER A 331 1.52 8.22 12.59
N ALA A 332 1.00 9.29 11.97
CA ALA A 332 1.73 10.50 11.62
C ALA A 332 1.01 11.78 12.05
N SER A 333 1.78 12.86 12.25
CA SER A 333 1.24 14.19 12.54
C SER A 333 0.79 14.86 11.24
N VAL A 334 -0.47 14.64 10.86
CA VAL A 334 -1.12 15.25 9.69
C VAL A 334 -2.35 16.06 10.10
N LEU A 335 -2.62 17.14 9.36
CA LEU A 335 -3.79 18.00 9.55
C LEU A 335 -4.41 18.35 8.19
N ASP A 336 -5.73 18.37 8.12
CA ASP A 336 -6.45 18.81 6.91
C ASP A 336 -6.23 20.29 6.63
N ALA A 337 -5.95 20.63 5.37
CA ALA A 337 -5.69 21.99 4.93
C ALA A 337 -6.89 22.92 5.14
N LYS A 338 -8.14 22.49 4.88
CA LYS A 338 -9.32 23.36 5.05
C LYS A 338 -9.48 23.77 6.51
N GLN A 339 -9.34 22.81 7.43
CA GLN A 339 -9.36 23.08 8.87
C GLN A 339 -8.19 23.98 9.29
N PHE A 340 -6.98 23.67 8.84
CA PHE A 340 -5.79 24.45 9.19
C PHE A 340 -5.92 25.92 8.80
N TRP A 341 -6.37 26.22 7.58
CA TRP A 341 -6.51 27.61 7.13
C TRP A 341 -7.58 28.38 7.91
N SER A 342 -8.71 27.73 8.25
CA SER A 342 -9.75 28.32 9.12
C SER A 342 -9.21 28.73 10.49
N ASP A 343 -8.31 27.92 11.06
CA ASP A 343 -7.70 28.20 12.36
C ASP A 343 -6.55 29.20 12.25
N TRP A 344 -5.74 29.10 11.19
CA TRP A 344 -4.66 30.04 10.89
C TRP A 344 -5.18 31.47 10.73
N GLU A 345 -6.27 31.68 9.98
CA GLU A 345 -6.88 33.02 9.81
C GLU A 345 -7.32 33.65 11.13
N LYS A 346 -7.78 32.85 12.10
CA LYS A 346 -8.22 33.33 13.42
C LYS A 346 -7.03 33.68 14.32
N TRP A 347 -6.02 32.82 14.36
CA TRP A 347 -4.98 32.88 15.39
C TRP A 347 -3.67 33.51 14.93
N GLN A 348 -3.38 33.55 13.63
CA GLN A 348 -2.14 34.14 13.10
C GLN A 348 -1.93 35.57 13.61
N LYS A 349 -2.94 36.43 13.47
CA LYS A 349 -2.86 37.83 13.91
C LYS A 349 -2.93 37.98 15.43
N LYS A 350 -3.68 37.10 16.09
CA LYS A 350 -3.91 37.14 17.54
C LYS A 350 -2.64 36.79 18.31
N ASP A 351 -1.94 35.75 17.85
CA ASP A 351 -0.78 35.17 18.55
C ASP A 351 0.56 35.52 17.90
N GLY A 352 0.54 36.30 16.81
CA GLY A 352 1.75 36.75 16.11
C GLY A 352 2.51 35.59 15.44
N LEU A 353 1.79 34.66 14.82
CA LEU A 353 2.40 33.50 14.15
C LEU A 353 3.08 33.91 12.84
N ASN A 354 4.34 33.52 12.69
CA ASN A 354 5.14 33.82 11.51
C ASN A 354 5.09 32.70 10.46
N LEU A 355 5.18 33.10 9.20
CA LEU A 355 5.25 32.25 8.02
C LEU A 355 6.62 32.37 7.36
N HIS A 356 7.26 31.23 7.11
CA HIS A 356 8.48 31.11 6.32
C HIS A 356 8.15 30.60 4.92
N LEU A 357 8.29 31.45 3.91
CA LEU A 357 8.04 31.09 2.50
C LEU A 357 9.31 30.55 1.84
N VAL A 358 9.19 29.41 1.17
CA VAL A 358 10.25 28.75 0.39
C VAL A 358 9.73 28.52 -1.03
N GLU A 359 10.29 29.22 -2.00
CA GLU A 359 9.85 29.13 -3.41
C GLU A 359 10.79 28.28 -4.29
N ASP A 360 11.92 27.82 -3.75
CA ASP A 360 12.92 27.03 -4.46
C ASP A 360 13.06 25.63 -3.85
N PHE A 361 12.90 24.59 -4.68
CA PHE A 361 13.06 23.19 -4.27
C PHE A 361 14.50 22.86 -3.82
N ARG A 362 15.50 23.64 -4.27
CA ARG A 362 16.92 23.48 -3.90
C ARG A 362 17.22 23.82 -2.45
N VAL A 363 16.29 24.48 -1.75
CA VAL A 363 16.39 24.68 -0.30
C VAL A 363 16.12 23.32 0.37
N THR A 364 17.19 22.68 0.81
CA THR A 364 17.12 21.34 1.42
C THR A 364 16.48 21.39 2.79
N PRO A 365 15.83 20.29 3.23
CA PRO A 365 15.28 20.16 4.59
C PRO A 365 16.31 20.47 5.68
N MET A 366 17.58 20.11 5.48
CA MET A 366 18.66 20.40 6.45
C MET A 366 18.81 21.90 6.74
N LYS A 367 18.61 22.77 5.74
CA LYS A 367 18.67 24.22 5.91
C LYS A 367 17.46 24.79 6.67
N LEU A 368 16.35 24.05 6.70
CA LEU A 368 15.11 24.47 7.35
C LEU A 368 15.00 24.01 8.81
N ASN A 369 15.94 23.20 9.29
CA ASN A 369 15.91 22.65 10.65
C ASN A 369 15.92 23.72 11.75
N ASP A 370 16.63 24.83 11.52
CA ASP A 370 16.76 25.93 12.48
C ASP A 370 15.63 26.97 12.37
N VAL A 371 14.71 26.82 11.41
CA VAL A 371 13.60 27.76 11.20
C VAL A 371 12.62 27.65 12.36
N LYS A 372 12.43 28.76 13.08
CA LYS A 372 11.55 28.87 14.26
C LYS A 372 10.12 29.27 13.93
N ASP A 373 9.86 29.71 12.70
CA ASP A 373 8.54 30.15 12.26
C ASP A 373 7.50 29.02 12.41
N ALA A 374 6.27 29.42 12.75
CA ALA A 374 5.18 28.48 13.04
C ALA A 374 4.82 27.66 11.80
N LEU A 375 4.76 28.30 10.63
CA LEU A 375 4.46 27.66 9.36
C LEU A 375 5.65 27.79 8.41
N ILE A 376 6.09 26.67 7.83
CA ILE A 376 6.92 26.65 6.62
C ILE A 376 5.99 26.36 5.45
N MET A 377 6.00 27.23 4.45
CA MET A 377 5.25 27.06 3.21
C MET A 377 6.22 26.86 2.07
N ARG A 378 6.23 25.65 1.49
CA ARG A 378 6.88 25.40 0.22
C ARG A 378 5.90 25.68 -0.90
N LYS A 379 6.20 26.70 -1.71
CA LYS A 379 5.37 27.12 -2.82
C LYS A 379 6.08 26.81 -4.13
N PHE A 380 5.51 25.88 -4.89
CA PHE A 380 6.06 25.45 -6.16
C PHE A 380 5.41 26.21 -7.31
N GLY A 381 6.20 26.54 -8.33
CA GLY A 381 5.74 27.20 -9.55
C GLY A 381 4.98 26.26 -10.50
N SER A 382 4.64 26.77 -11.68
CA SER A 382 3.96 26.02 -12.74
C SER A 382 4.89 25.44 -13.81
N VAL A 383 6.19 25.78 -13.76
CA VAL A 383 7.15 25.43 -14.81
C VAL A 383 7.78 24.07 -14.51
N GLU A 384 7.45 23.08 -15.33
CA GLU A 384 8.08 21.75 -15.32
C GLU A 384 9.50 21.78 -15.93
N PRO A 385 10.41 20.88 -15.52
CA PRO A 385 10.22 19.74 -14.60
C PRO A 385 10.58 20.03 -13.13
N ASP A 386 11.01 21.24 -12.81
CA ASP A 386 11.58 21.59 -11.51
C ASP A 386 10.53 21.97 -10.45
N ASN A 387 9.25 21.75 -10.74
CA ASN A 387 8.13 22.12 -9.88
C ASN A 387 7.42 20.92 -9.20
N TYR A 388 8.00 19.73 -9.26
CA TYR A 388 7.47 18.56 -8.56
C TYR A 388 7.97 18.50 -7.12
N TRP A 389 7.10 18.13 -6.18
CA TRP A 389 7.42 18.08 -4.76
C TRP A 389 8.51 17.05 -4.43
N TYR A 390 8.51 15.91 -5.12
CA TYR A 390 9.50 14.85 -4.89
C TYR A 390 10.94 15.31 -5.06
N ARG A 391 11.19 16.38 -5.84
CA ARG A 391 12.51 16.96 -6.08
C ARG A 391 13.18 17.43 -4.78
N VAL A 392 12.41 17.76 -3.74
CA VAL A 392 12.94 18.15 -2.42
C VAL A 392 13.72 17.01 -1.78
N CYS A 393 13.32 15.76 -2.03
CA CYS A 393 13.93 14.57 -1.45
C CYS A 393 14.98 13.91 -2.35
N GLU A 394 15.34 14.51 -3.49
CA GLU A 394 16.39 14.00 -4.37
C GLU A 394 17.79 14.49 -3.96
N GLY A 395 18.83 13.83 -4.49
CA GLY A 395 20.22 14.22 -4.29
C GLY A 395 20.67 14.01 -2.84
N GLU A 396 21.33 15.01 -2.26
CA GLU A 396 21.87 14.93 -0.89
C GLU A 396 20.79 14.63 0.17
N THR A 397 19.54 15.06 -0.08
CA THR A 397 18.41 14.86 0.83
C THR A 397 17.96 13.40 0.89
N GLU A 398 18.17 12.60 -0.15
CA GLU A 398 17.68 11.21 -0.24
C GLU A 398 18.25 10.33 0.88
N SER A 399 19.48 10.62 1.31
CA SER A 399 20.14 9.91 2.41
C SER A 399 19.60 10.26 3.80
N VAL A 400 18.88 11.37 3.93
CA VAL A 400 18.44 11.95 5.20
C VAL A 400 16.93 11.84 5.38
N VAL A 401 16.17 12.21 4.35
CA VAL A 401 14.71 12.16 4.37
C VAL A 401 14.23 10.86 3.76
N GLN A 402 13.82 9.95 4.64
CA GLN A 402 13.19 8.72 4.23
C GLN A 402 11.72 8.97 3.88
N ARG A 403 11.27 8.35 2.78
CA ARG A 403 9.86 8.35 2.38
C ARG A 403 9.14 7.24 3.13
N PRO A 404 8.19 7.56 4.04
CA PRO A 404 7.65 6.58 4.97
C PRO A 404 6.50 5.78 4.34
N TRP A 405 6.83 4.95 3.34
CA TRP A 405 5.87 4.09 2.61
C TRP A 405 5.00 3.21 3.52
N HIS A 406 5.54 2.84 4.69
CA HIS A 406 4.83 2.02 5.67
C HIS A 406 3.61 2.71 6.33
N LEU A 407 3.48 4.04 6.20
CA LEU A 407 2.40 4.83 6.80
C LEU A 407 1.19 5.03 5.88
N ILE A 408 1.35 4.75 4.58
CA ILE A 408 0.24 4.88 3.62
C ILE A 408 -0.35 3.51 3.38
N TRP A 409 -1.60 3.36 3.80
CA TRP A 409 -2.39 2.14 3.65
C TRP A 409 -3.55 2.41 2.70
N LYS A 410 -3.98 1.39 1.98
CA LYS A 410 -5.13 1.47 1.08
C LYS A 410 -6.41 1.66 1.88
N SER A 411 -7.42 2.24 1.26
CA SER A 411 -8.72 2.45 1.89
C SER A 411 -9.28 1.13 2.41
N ARG A 412 -9.73 1.13 3.67
CA ARG A 412 -10.37 -0.04 4.28
C ARG A 412 -11.62 -0.46 3.50
N ARG A 413 -12.34 0.50 2.92
CA ARG A 413 -13.54 0.23 2.09
C ARG A 413 -13.19 -0.59 0.85
N LEU A 414 -12.05 -0.29 0.22
CA LEU A 414 -11.55 -1.10 -0.91
C LEU A 414 -11.08 -2.47 -0.42
N MET A 415 -10.40 -2.55 0.73
CA MET A 415 -9.98 -3.83 1.33
C MET A 415 -11.16 -4.71 1.75
N ASP A 416 -12.30 -4.11 2.11
CA ASP A 416 -13.54 -4.82 2.42
C ASP A 416 -14.14 -5.46 1.15
N ILE A 417 -14.13 -4.74 0.01
CA ILE A 417 -14.50 -5.30 -1.31
C ILE A 417 -13.58 -6.49 -1.65
N VAL A 418 -12.26 -6.32 -1.53
CA VAL A 418 -11.29 -7.41 -1.78
C VAL A 418 -11.57 -8.62 -0.90
N SER A 419 -11.92 -8.40 0.37
CA SER A 419 -12.26 -9.47 1.32
C SER A 419 -13.58 -10.16 0.97
N ALA A 420 -14.57 -9.41 0.48
CA ALA A 420 -15.84 -9.94 0.01
C ALA A 420 -15.66 -10.83 -1.25
N ILE A 421 -14.87 -10.38 -2.24
CA ILE A 421 -14.52 -11.17 -3.43
C ILE A 421 -13.79 -12.45 -3.01
N SER A 422 -12.73 -12.32 -2.20
CA SER A 422 -11.96 -13.47 -1.72
C SER A 422 -12.82 -14.45 -0.92
N SER A 423 -13.80 -13.94 -0.18
CA SER A 423 -14.78 -14.74 0.56
C SER A 423 -15.76 -15.47 -0.36
N LYS A 424 -16.25 -14.85 -1.45
CA LYS A 424 -17.07 -15.51 -2.47
C LYS A 424 -16.30 -16.65 -3.17
N LEU A 425 -14.98 -16.48 -3.30
CA LEU A 425 -14.03 -17.51 -3.78
C LEU A 425 -13.57 -18.49 -2.68
N ASN A 426 -14.19 -18.47 -1.49
CA ASN A 426 -13.86 -19.30 -0.32
C ASN A 426 -12.40 -19.22 0.16
N TRP A 427 -11.66 -18.18 -0.21
CA TRP A 427 -10.21 -18.07 0.02
C TRP A 427 -9.40 -19.24 -0.57
N ASP A 428 -9.96 -19.96 -1.54
CA ASP A 428 -9.35 -21.09 -2.23
C ASP A 428 -9.39 -20.88 -3.75
N TYR A 429 -8.49 -20.03 -4.23
CA TYR A 429 -8.35 -19.69 -5.64
C TYR A 429 -6.89 -19.40 -6.00
N ASP A 430 -6.59 -19.56 -7.28
CA ASP A 430 -5.35 -19.10 -7.90
C ASP A 430 -5.64 -17.84 -8.72
N SER A 431 -4.60 -17.04 -8.98
CA SER A 431 -4.74 -15.76 -9.66
C SER A 431 -3.72 -15.61 -10.77
N VAL A 432 -4.17 -14.99 -11.86
CA VAL A 432 -3.34 -14.61 -13.00
C VAL A 432 -3.58 -13.14 -13.31
N HIS A 433 -2.49 -12.42 -13.55
CA HIS A 433 -2.54 -11.05 -14.03
C HIS A 433 -2.10 -11.01 -15.50
N ILE A 434 -3.01 -10.54 -16.36
CA ILE A 434 -2.91 -10.57 -17.82
C ILE A 434 -2.95 -9.13 -18.35
N GLU A 435 -1.78 -8.59 -18.71
CA GLU A 435 -1.65 -7.29 -19.35
C GLU A 435 -1.76 -7.46 -20.87
N ARG A 436 -2.79 -6.86 -21.47
CA ARG A 436 -3.02 -6.79 -22.91
C ARG A 436 -3.29 -5.34 -23.32
N GLY A 437 -4.56 -4.98 -23.57
CA GLY A 437 -4.96 -3.62 -23.95
C GLY A 437 -4.11 -3.03 -25.09
N GLU A 438 -3.71 -1.77 -24.96
CA GLU A 438 -2.86 -1.09 -25.95
C GLU A 438 -1.49 -1.78 -26.16
N LYS A 439 -0.96 -2.44 -25.12
CA LYS A 439 0.35 -3.10 -25.23
C LYS A 439 0.32 -4.30 -26.17
N ALA A 440 -0.75 -5.09 -26.15
CA ALA A 440 -0.92 -6.22 -27.08
C ALA A 440 -0.98 -5.76 -28.54
N HIS A 441 -1.47 -4.55 -28.81
CA HIS A 441 -1.49 -3.98 -30.16
C HIS A 441 -0.14 -3.42 -30.60
N ASN A 442 0.72 -3.02 -29.67
CA ASN A 442 2.00 -2.40 -29.96
C ASN A 442 3.14 -3.43 -30.11
N LYS A 443 3.19 -4.05 -31.30
CA LYS A 443 4.21 -5.04 -31.66
C LYS A 443 5.63 -4.48 -31.80
N GLU A 444 5.79 -3.16 -31.85
CA GLU A 444 7.12 -2.52 -31.89
C GLU A 444 7.79 -2.55 -30.52
N LEU A 445 7.01 -2.45 -29.44
CA LEU A 445 7.52 -2.51 -28.06
C LEU A 445 7.35 -3.90 -27.43
N TRP A 446 6.28 -4.62 -27.77
CA TRP A 446 5.95 -5.95 -27.25
C TRP A 446 5.61 -6.92 -28.38
N PRO A 447 6.61 -7.49 -29.06
CA PRO A 447 6.40 -8.32 -30.25
C PRO A 447 5.68 -9.66 -29.98
N ASN A 448 5.80 -10.23 -28.77
CA ASN A 448 5.28 -11.56 -28.43
C ASN A 448 4.04 -11.52 -27.54
N LEU A 449 3.83 -10.42 -26.79
CA LEU A 449 2.79 -10.29 -25.76
C LEU A 449 1.39 -10.75 -26.21
N ASP A 450 0.94 -10.35 -27.39
CA ASP A 450 -0.38 -10.71 -27.92
C ASP A 450 -0.54 -12.23 -28.12
N ALA A 451 0.49 -12.89 -28.65
CA ALA A 451 0.50 -14.32 -28.91
C ALA A 451 0.65 -15.13 -27.61
N ASP A 452 1.56 -14.70 -26.73
CA ASP A 452 1.89 -15.37 -25.47
C ASP A 452 0.73 -15.32 -24.46
N THR A 453 -0.08 -14.25 -24.50
CA THR A 453 -1.27 -14.09 -23.65
C THR A 453 -2.57 -14.50 -24.35
N SER A 454 -2.50 -15.21 -25.49
CA SER A 454 -3.68 -15.77 -26.15
C SER A 454 -4.28 -16.94 -25.36
N PRO A 455 -5.58 -17.26 -25.49
CA PRO A 455 -6.24 -18.27 -24.66
C PRO A 455 -5.61 -19.66 -24.80
N ASN A 456 -5.15 -20.02 -26.00
CA ASN A 456 -4.46 -21.29 -26.26
C ASN A 456 -3.09 -21.35 -25.59
N ALA A 457 -2.32 -20.25 -25.64
CA ALA A 457 -1.03 -20.15 -24.97
C ALA A 457 -1.21 -20.20 -23.45
N LEU A 458 -2.19 -19.48 -22.92
CA LEU A 458 -2.55 -19.51 -21.50
C LEU A 458 -2.96 -20.92 -21.05
N LEU A 459 -3.81 -21.63 -21.80
CA LEU A 459 -4.19 -23.02 -21.49
C LEU A 459 -2.98 -23.95 -21.42
N SER A 460 -1.98 -23.74 -22.28
CA SER A 460 -0.74 -24.53 -22.27
C SER A 460 0.15 -24.17 -21.08
N THR A 461 0.35 -22.88 -20.81
CA THR A 461 1.25 -22.39 -19.76
C THR A 461 0.68 -22.63 -18.37
N LEU A 462 -0.63 -22.46 -18.19
CA LEU A 462 -1.30 -22.61 -16.90
C LEU A 462 -1.48 -24.08 -16.52
N GLN A 463 -1.56 -25.00 -17.48
CA GLN A 463 -1.76 -26.43 -17.20
C GLN A 463 -0.71 -27.02 -16.25
N ASP A 464 0.54 -26.61 -16.39
CA ASP A 464 1.64 -27.10 -15.55
C ASP A 464 1.75 -26.34 -14.21
N LYS A 465 1.05 -25.20 -14.08
CA LYS A 465 1.12 -24.30 -12.93
C LYS A 465 -0.11 -24.43 -12.03
N ILE A 466 -1.31 -24.58 -12.57
CA ILE A 466 -2.60 -24.56 -11.88
C ILE A 466 -3.35 -25.86 -12.16
N GLU A 467 -3.89 -26.48 -11.10
CA GLU A 467 -4.64 -27.72 -11.22
C GLU A 467 -6.00 -27.48 -11.89
N ASP A 468 -6.44 -28.45 -12.71
CA ASP A 468 -7.73 -28.41 -13.39
C ASP A 468 -8.89 -28.34 -12.38
N GLY A 469 -9.94 -27.60 -12.74
CA GLY A 469 -11.16 -27.41 -11.96
C GLY A 469 -11.09 -26.35 -10.87
N ARG A 470 -9.93 -25.72 -10.65
CA ARG A 470 -9.76 -24.67 -9.63
C ARG A 470 -10.42 -23.34 -10.02
N ASN A 471 -10.72 -22.52 -9.01
CA ASN A 471 -11.12 -21.13 -9.20
C ASN A 471 -9.90 -20.32 -9.68
N LEU A 472 -10.02 -19.65 -10.82
CA LEU A 472 -8.99 -18.82 -11.40
C LEU A 472 -9.50 -17.38 -11.48
N TYR A 473 -8.95 -16.51 -10.64
CA TYR A 473 -9.21 -15.08 -10.73
C TYR A 473 -8.29 -14.45 -11.79
N ILE A 474 -8.88 -13.76 -12.76
CA ILE A 474 -8.16 -13.13 -13.88
C ILE A 474 -8.23 -11.61 -13.71
N ALA A 475 -7.11 -11.01 -13.30
CA ALA A 475 -6.91 -9.57 -13.32
C ALA A 475 -6.42 -9.17 -14.71
N THR A 476 -7.14 -8.30 -15.41
CA THR A 476 -6.82 -7.99 -16.83
C THR A 476 -7.35 -6.62 -17.25
N ASN A 477 -6.62 -5.98 -18.18
CA ASN A 477 -7.09 -4.79 -18.88
C ASN A 477 -7.61 -5.09 -20.30
N GLU A 478 -7.81 -6.37 -20.65
CA GLU A 478 -8.52 -6.77 -21.86
C GLU A 478 -9.99 -6.35 -21.75
N PRO A 479 -10.51 -5.46 -22.63
CA PRO A 479 -11.87 -4.96 -22.53
C PRO A 479 -12.95 -6.03 -22.72
N ASP A 480 -12.66 -7.09 -23.49
CA ASP A 480 -13.60 -8.19 -23.74
C ASP A 480 -13.21 -9.44 -22.95
N THR A 481 -13.87 -9.67 -21.81
CA THR A 481 -13.61 -10.84 -20.97
C THR A 481 -13.99 -12.16 -21.64
N SER A 482 -14.86 -12.14 -22.67
CA SER A 482 -15.20 -13.35 -23.44
C SER A 482 -14.02 -13.90 -24.25
N PHE A 483 -12.99 -13.07 -24.47
CA PHE A 483 -11.71 -13.51 -25.02
C PHE A 483 -11.13 -14.71 -24.26
N PHE A 484 -11.33 -14.77 -22.94
CA PHE A 484 -10.83 -15.83 -22.07
C PHE A 484 -11.78 -17.02 -21.90
N ASP A 485 -12.92 -17.04 -22.59
CA ASP A 485 -13.89 -18.15 -22.52
C ASP A 485 -13.28 -19.54 -22.73
N PRO A 486 -12.28 -19.76 -23.61
CA PRO A 486 -11.64 -21.07 -23.75
C PRO A 486 -10.98 -21.60 -22.46
N LEU A 487 -10.64 -20.74 -21.49
CA LEU A 487 -10.11 -21.16 -20.19
C LEU A 487 -11.18 -21.87 -19.33
N LYS A 488 -12.47 -21.65 -19.60
CA LYS A 488 -13.60 -22.25 -18.86
C LYS A 488 -13.66 -23.77 -19.00
N ASP A 489 -13.03 -24.33 -20.03
CA ASP A 489 -12.93 -25.78 -20.22
C ASP A 489 -12.10 -26.46 -19.12
N LYS A 490 -11.16 -25.72 -18.50
CA LYS A 490 -10.27 -26.24 -17.44
C LYS A 490 -10.46 -25.56 -16.10
N TYR A 491 -10.85 -24.30 -16.06
CA TYR A 491 -10.87 -23.50 -14.84
C TYR A 491 -12.22 -22.82 -14.64
N THR A 492 -12.60 -22.56 -13.38
CA THR A 492 -13.72 -21.65 -13.11
C THR A 492 -13.17 -20.23 -13.08
N THR A 493 -13.35 -19.49 -14.18
CA THR A 493 -12.82 -18.14 -14.35
C THR A 493 -13.65 -17.10 -13.61
N HIS A 494 -13.00 -16.12 -13.00
CA HIS A 494 -13.65 -14.99 -12.31
C HIS A 494 -12.99 -13.68 -12.69
N PHE A 495 -13.78 -12.63 -12.86
CA PHE A 495 -13.32 -11.27 -13.19
C PHE A 495 -13.88 -10.24 -12.21
N LEU A 496 -13.22 -9.09 -12.10
CA LEU A 496 -13.65 -8.02 -11.21
C LEU A 496 -15.14 -7.65 -11.43
N ASP A 497 -15.55 -7.43 -12.68
CA ASP A 497 -16.89 -6.91 -13.02
C ASP A 497 -18.05 -7.85 -12.67
N GLU A 498 -17.78 -9.14 -12.43
CA GLU A 498 -18.78 -10.09 -11.92
C GLU A 498 -19.22 -9.76 -10.48
N TYR A 499 -18.43 -8.97 -9.77
CA TYR A 499 -18.66 -8.56 -8.37
C TYR A 499 -19.15 -7.12 -8.24
N LYS A 500 -19.72 -6.56 -9.30
CA LYS A 500 -20.22 -5.17 -9.33
C LYS A 500 -21.25 -4.87 -8.23
N ASP A 501 -21.96 -5.88 -7.74
CA ASP A 501 -22.87 -5.77 -6.59
C ASP A 501 -22.20 -5.22 -5.31
N LEU A 502 -20.87 -5.31 -5.22
CA LEU A 502 -20.10 -4.80 -4.08
C LEU A 502 -19.88 -3.29 -4.09
N TRP A 503 -20.11 -2.62 -5.23
CA TRP A 503 -19.98 -1.16 -5.37
C TRP A 503 -21.10 -0.50 -6.20
N ASP A 504 -22.17 -1.24 -6.54
CA ASP A 504 -23.34 -0.68 -7.19
C ASP A 504 -24.17 0.21 -6.24
N GLU A 505 -25.25 0.79 -6.75
CA GLU A 505 -26.13 1.71 -6.01
C GLU A 505 -26.76 1.12 -4.73
N ASN A 506 -26.79 -0.22 -4.59
CA ASN A 506 -27.34 -0.93 -3.44
C ASN A 506 -26.27 -1.36 -2.43
N SER A 507 -24.99 -1.14 -2.74
CA SER A 507 -23.87 -1.57 -1.91
C SER A 507 -23.62 -0.69 -0.69
N GLU A 508 -23.03 -1.27 0.37
CA GLU A 508 -22.56 -0.50 1.54
C GLU A 508 -21.47 0.50 1.13
N TRP A 509 -20.59 0.11 0.19
CA TRP A 509 -19.55 0.98 -0.34
C TRP A 509 -20.15 2.25 -0.93
N TYR A 510 -21.15 2.13 -1.81
CA TYR A 510 -21.78 3.28 -2.48
C TYR A 510 -22.45 4.22 -1.49
N PHE A 511 -23.19 3.67 -0.51
CA PHE A 511 -23.82 4.48 0.53
C PHE A 511 -22.79 5.26 1.36
N ASP A 512 -21.73 4.58 1.79
CA ASP A 512 -20.68 5.17 2.62
C ASP A 512 -19.90 6.26 1.88
N THR A 513 -19.50 6.01 0.63
CA THR A 513 -18.74 6.97 -0.18
C THR A 513 -19.60 8.16 -0.60
N THR A 514 -20.87 7.93 -0.95
CA THR A 514 -21.83 9.01 -1.22
C THR A 514 -22.01 9.91 -0.01
N LYS A 515 -22.16 9.33 1.18
CA LYS A 515 -22.25 10.09 2.43
C LYS A 515 -20.97 10.87 2.72
N LEU A 516 -19.81 10.28 2.46
CA LEU A 516 -18.51 10.92 2.61
C LEU A 516 -18.32 12.10 1.65
N ASN A 517 -18.94 12.01 0.47
CA ASN A 517 -18.88 12.98 -0.62
C ASN A 517 -20.07 13.95 -0.61
N ASP A 518 -20.53 14.37 0.57
CA ASP A 518 -21.61 15.35 0.75
C ASP A 518 -22.93 15.00 0.01
N GLY A 519 -23.23 13.70 -0.11
CA GLY A 519 -24.42 13.19 -0.79
C GLY A 519 -24.29 13.04 -2.31
N VAL A 520 -23.11 13.33 -2.88
CA VAL A 520 -22.84 13.17 -4.30
C VAL A 520 -22.33 11.74 -4.57
N PRO A 521 -22.98 10.98 -5.46
CA PRO A 521 -22.53 9.63 -5.83
C PRO A 521 -21.07 9.60 -6.29
N VAL A 522 -20.35 8.56 -5.87
CA VAL A 522 -18.95 8.33 -6.27
C VAL A 522 -18.90 7.19 -7.26
N GLU A 523 -18.31 7.43 -8.44
CA GLU A 523 -18.02 6.37 -9.41
C GLU A 523 -16.88 5.49 -8.91
N PHE A 524 -17.01 4.18 -9.10
CA PHE A 524 -15.93 3.23 -8.85
C PHE A 524 -14.89 3.32 -9.99
N ASP A 525 -14.02 4.30 -9.87
CA ASP A 525 -13.09 4.72 -10.93
C ASP A 525 -11.98 3.70 -11.24
N GLY A 526 -11.23 3.96 -12.31
CA GLY A 526 -10.18 3.06 -12.79
C GLY A 526 -9.09 2.78 -11.76
N TYR A 527 -8.73 3.74 -10.90
CA TYR A 527 -7.73 3.50 -9.88
C TYR A 527 -8.26 2.58 -8.78
N MET A 528 -9.52 2.75 -8.36
CA MET A 528 -10.16 1.83 -7.41
C MET A 528 -10.25 0.41 -7.96
N ARG A 529 -10.62 0.28 -9.24
CA ARG A 529 -10.69 -1.02 -9.93
C ARG A 529 -9.33 -1.71 -9.92
N VAL A 530 -8.28 -1.04 -10.40
CA VAL A 530 -6.93 -1.63 -10.43
C VAL A 530 -6.43 -1.92 -9.00
N SER A 531 -6.71 -1.05 -8.02
CA SER A 531 -6.34 -1.28 -6.63
C SER A 531 -7.01 -2.51 -6.02
N VAL A 532 -8.28 -2.78 -6.35
CA VAL A 532 -8.99 -3.98 -5.88
C VAL A 532 -8.52 -5.20 -6.63
N ASP A 533 -8.39 -5.12 -7.95
CA ASP A 533 -7.96 -6.21 -8.83
C ASP A 533 -6.59 -6.75 -8.41
N THR A 534 -5.63 -5.83 -8.20
CA THR A 534 -4.28 -6.14 -7.72
C THR A 534 -4.32 -6.85 -6.36
N GLU A 535 -5.18 -6.40 -5.45
CA GLU A 535 -5.22 -6.92 -4.08
C GLU A 535 -5.93 -8.28 -4.00
N VAL A 536 -6.91 -8.55 -4.88
CA VAL A 536 -7.47 -9.90 -5.06
C VAL A 536 -6.40 -10.81 -5.69
N PHE A 537 -5.71 -10.35 -6.73
CA PHE A 537 -4.61 -11.10 -7.33
C PHE A 537 -3.54 -11.50 -6.29
N LEU A 538 -3.10 -10.59 -5.44
CA LEU A 538 -2.07 -10.85 -4.43
C LEU A 538 -2.50 -11.84 -3.32
N ARG A 539 -3.81 -12.12 -3.19
CA ARG A 539 -4.38 -13.09 -2.23
C ARG A 539 -4.57 -14.49 -2.81
N GLY A 540 -4.41 -14.67 -4.12
CA GLY A 540 -4.39 -15.99 -4.75
C GLY A 540 -3.22 -16.83 -4.26
N LYS A 541 -3.45 -18.15 -4.15
CA LYS A 541 -2.47 -19.14 -3.68
C LYS A 541 -1.24 -19.19 -4.60
N LYS A 542 -1.49 -19.42 -5.88
CA LYS A 542 -0.52 -19.22 -6.96
C LYS A 542 -0.80 -17.89 -7.66
N GLN A 543 0.26 -17.15 -7.93
CA GLN A 543 0.24 -15.83 -8.56
C GLN A 543 1.09 -15.92 -9.82
N ILE A 544 0.45 -15.71 -10.97
CA ILE A 544 1.09 -15.81 -12.28
C ILE A 544 1.02 -14.44 -12.95
N GLU A 545 2.17 -13.86 -13.25
CA GLU A 545 2.29 -12.50 -13.78
C GLU A 545 2.66 -12.48 -15.25
N THR A 546 2.10 -11.56 -16.03
CA THR A 546 2.34 -11.50 -17.49
C THR A 546 3.83 -11.48 -17.85
N PHE A 547 4.57 -10.49 -17.34
CA PHE A 547 5.96 -10.25 -17.72
C PHE A 547 6.99 -11.09 -16.94
N ASN A 548 6.54 -11.89 -15.97
CA ASN A 548 7.42 -12.80 -15.23
C ASN A 548 7.19 -14.26 -15.62
N ASP A 549 5.97 -14.62 -16.01
CA ASP A 549 5.53 -16.00 -16.14
C ASP A 549 4.93 -16.37 -17.50
N LEU A 550 4.36 -15.41 -18.24
CA LEU A 550 3.56 -15.68 -19.43
C LEU A 550 4.27 -15.31 -20.73
N THR A 551 5.03 -14.21 -20.74
CA THR A 551 5.78 -13.74 -21.93
C THR A 551 7.25 -13.51 -21.62
N ASN A 552 8.08 -13.57 -22.67
CA ASN A 552 9.49 -13.16 -22.62
C ASN A 552 9.69 -11.67 -22.92
N ASP A 553 8.62 -10.94 -23.29
CA ASP A 553 8.71 -9.51 -23.50
C ASP A 553 8.97 -8.78 -22.17
N CYS A 554 9.72 -7.69 -22.23
CA CYS A 554 10.00 -6.87 -21.06
C CYS A 554 8.81 -5.96 -20.76
N LYS A 555 8.52 -5.74 -19.47
CA LYS A 555 7.42 -4.89 -19.00
C LYS A 555 7.41 -3.49 -19.65
N ASP A 556 8.58 -2.88 -19.80
CA ASP A 556 8.75 -1.51 -20.33
C ASP A 556 9.14 -1.48 -21.82
N GLY A 557 9.01 -2.61 -22.53
CA GLY A 557 9.27 -2.75 -23.96
C GLY A 557 10.69 -3.23 -24.30
N ILE A 558 10.99 -3.40 -25.58
CA ILE A 558 12.26 -3.96 -26.05
C ILE A 558 13.48 -3.28 -25.40
N ASN A 559 14.47 -4.08 -25.00
CA ASN A 559 15.73 -3.66 -24.35
C ASN A 559 15.59 -3.10 -22.92
N THR A 560 14.47 -3.31 -22.24
CA THR A 560 14.28 -2.82 -20.85
C THR A 560 14.36 -3.91 -19.78
N CYS A 561 14.45 -5.19 -20.15
CA CYS A 561 14.56 -6.29 -19.19
C CYS A 561 15.80 -6.08 -18.30
N SER A 562 15.59 -6.10 -16.98
CA SER A 562 16.68 -6.14 -16.03
C SER A 562 17.38 -7.50 -16.14
N THR A 563 18.70 -7.49 -16.30
CA THR A 563 19.54 -8.69 -16.46
C THR A 563 19.64 -9.56 -15.19
N ALA A 564 18.72 -9.38 -14.22
CA ALA A 564 18.80 -9.94 -12.87
C ALA A 564 18.01 -11.25 -12.68
N THR A 565 17.35 -11.77 -13.71
CA THR A 565 16.62 -13.04 -13.68
C THR A 565 17.01 -13.92 -14.85
N SER A 566 18.28 -14.34 -14.87
CA SER A 566 18.77 -15.52 -15.59
C SER A 566 19.10 -16.61 -14.61
#